data_AF-A0A4Q5ZBE7-F1
#
_entry.id   AF-A0A4Q5ZBE7-F1
#
_cell.length_a   1.000
_cell.length_b   1.000
_cell.length_c   1.000
_cell.angle_alpha   90.00
_cell.angle_beta   90.00
_cell.angle_gamma   90.00
#
_symmetry.space_group_name_H-M   'P 1'
#
loop_
_entity.id
_entity.type
_entity.pdbx_description
1 polymer ?
#
loop_
_entity_poly.entity_id
_entity_poly.type
_entity_poly.pdbx_seq_one_letter_code
_entity_poly.pdbx_strand_id
1 'polypeptide(L)' 'MKISFHGAARVVTGSKHLLHINPDKKVLLDCGMFQGMGKDTVALNSHWGFEPRDVDHLILSHAHID' A
#
# COMPACT_ATOMS: atom_id res chain seq x y z
N MET A 1 12.38 -9.40 -9.90
CA MET A 1 11.11 -8.70 -9.66
C MET A 1 10.29 -9.47 -8.64
N LYS A 2 9.81 -8.82 -7.58
CA LYS A 2 8.94 -9.39 -6.53
C LYS A 2 7.85 -8.38 -6.17
N ILE A 3 6.68 -8.85 -5.74
CA ILE A 3 5.59 -8.02 -5.22
C ILE A 3 5.30 -8.36 -3.76
N SER A 4 5.04 -7.36 -2.92
CA SER A 4 4.47 -7.52 -1.58
C SER A 4 3.15 -6.75 -1.45
N PHE A 5 2.21 -7.37 -0.74
CA PHE A 5 0.85 -6.86 -0.54
C PHE A 5 0.76 -6.26 0.87
N HIS A 6 0.44 -4.97 0.96
CA HIS A 6 0.30 -4.24 2.23
C HIS A 6 -1.13 -3.75 2.49
N GLY A 7 -2.06 -4.07 1.58
CA GLY A 7 -3.50 -3.89 1.74
C GLY A 7 -4.25 -4.41 0.51
N ALA A 8 -5.58 -4.28 0.50
CA ALA A 8 -6.47 -4.94 -0.47
C ALA A 8 -6.25 -6.46 -0.62
N ALA A 9 -5.63 -7.11 0.38
CA ALA A 9 -5.37 -8.53 0.39
C ALA A 9 -6.51 -9.26 1.13
N ARG A 10 -7.40 -9.90 0.36
CA ARG A 10 -8.65 -10.53 0.86
C ARG A 10 -9.65 -9.54 1.49
N VAL A 11 -9.53 -8.26 1.15
CA VAL A 11 -10.41 -7.15 1.55
C VAL A 11 -10.49 -6.15 0.39
N VAL A 12 -11.48 -5.26 0.39
CA VAL A 12 -11.67 -4.29 -0.72
C VAL A 12 -10.75 -3.07 -0.60
N THR A 13 -10.58 -2.54 0.62
CA THR A 13 -9.97 -1.24 0.86
C THR A 13 -8.50 -1.34 1.26
N GLY A 14 -7.79 -0.22 1.18
CA GLY A 14 -6.39 -0.08 1.58
C GLY A 14 -5.39 -0.46 0.49
N SER A 15 -5.70 -0.31 -0.80
CA SER A 15 -4.83 -0.78 -1.90
C SER A 15 -3.41 -0.22 -1.78
N LYS A 16 -2.43 -1.12 -1.55
CA LYS A 16 -1.00 -0.82 -1.39
C LYS A 16 -0.16 -2.02 -1.83
N HIS A 17 0.48 -1.91 -2.98
CA HIS A 17 1.29 -2.99 -3.56
C HIS A 17 2.71 -2.52 -3.84
N LEU A 18 3.69 -3.09 -3.15
CA LEU A 18 5.08 -2.69 -3.31
C LEU A 18 5.78 -3.62 -4.30
N LEU A 19 6.22 -3.05 -5.41
CA LEU A 19 7.02 -3.72 -6.44
C LEU A 19 8.50 -3.53 -6.15
N HIS A 20 9.20 -4.63 -5.92
CA HIS A 20 10.65 -4.69 -5.87
C HIS A 20 11.16 -5.02 -7.29
N ILE A 21 11.58 -4.00 -8.03
CA ILE A 21 12.05 -4.15 -9.40
C ILE A 21 13.44 -4.80 -9.39
N ASN A 22 14.35 -4.23 -8.60
CA ASN A 22 15.71 -4.69 -8.31
C ASN A 22 16.10 -4.24 -6.87
N PRO A 23 17.33 -4.52 -6.36
CA PRO A 23 17.72 -4.18 -4.98
C PRO A 23 17.55 -2.71 -4.61
N ASP A 24 17.75 -1.80 -5.58
CA ASP A 24 17.80 -0.35 -5.35
C ASP A 24 16.56 0.38 -5.90
N LYS A 25 15.52 -0.36 -6.31
CA LYS A 25 14.33 0.22 -6.91
C LYS A 25 13.03 -0.39 -6.40
N LYS A 26 12.25 0.42 -5.70
CA LYS A 26 10.92 0.09 -5.16
C LYS A 26 9.86 1.05 -5.72
N VAL A 27 8.80 0.50 -6.30
CA VAL A 27 7.65 1.26 -6.79
C VAL A 27 6.41 0.85 -6.02
N LEU A 28 5.71 1.82 -5.43
CA LEU A 28 4.43 1.59 -4.76
C LEU A 28 3.29 1.84 -5.76
N LEU A 29 2.46 0.83 -5.98
CA LEU A 29 1.21 0.95 -6.72
C LEU A 29 0.06 1.14 -5.72
N ASP A 30 -0.65 2.25 -5.89
CA ASP A 30 -1.67 2.79 -4.99
C ASP A 30 -1.18 3.04 -3.55
N CYS A 31 -1.88 3.93 -2.84
CA CYS A 31 -1.60 4.25 -1.44
C CYS A 31 -2.89 4.51 -0.67
N GLY A 32 -3.82 3.57 -0.83
CA GLY A 32 -5.19 3.69 -0.39
C GLY A 32 -5.40 3.51 1.11
N MET A 33 -6.44 4.13 1.65
CA MET A 33 -6.83 3.99 3.06
C MET A 33 -7.72 2.77 3.30
N PHE A 34 -7.46 2.00 4.35
CA PHE A 34 -8.40 1.01 4.84
C PHE A 34 -9.67 1.71 5.33
N GLN A 35 -10.83 1.10 5.07
CA GLN A 35 -12.16 1.58 5.48
C GLN A 35 -13.07 0.42 5.90
N GLY A 36 -14.06 0.70 6.74
CA GLY A 36 -15.14 -0.24 7.06
C GLY A 36 -14.82 -1.32 8.10
N MET A 37 -13.59 -1.35 8.66
CA MET A 37 -13.16 -2.38 9.63
C MET A 37 -13.32 -1.95 11.10
N GLY A 38 -14.16 -0.95 11.36
CA GLY A 38 -14.38 -0.42 12.71
C GLY A 38 -13.08 0.02 13.38
N LYS A 39 -12.80 -0.51 14.57
CA LYS A 39 -11.64 -0.15 15.40
C LYS A 39 -10.29 -0.48 14.75
N ASP A 40 -10.25 -1.50 13.89
CA ASP A 40 -9.01 -1.95 13.25
C ASP A 40 -8.51 -0.96 12.19
N THR A 41 -9.44 -0.16 11.62
CA THR A 41 -9.15 0.84 10.58
C THR A 41 -8.02 1.79 10.98
N VAL A 42 -8.04 2.28 12.23
CA VAL A 42 -7.04 3.23 12.73
C VAL A 42 -5.66 2.57 12.78
N ALA A 43 -5.58 1.36 13.32
CA ALA A 43 -4.31 0.64 13.43
C ALA A 43 -3.72 0.32 12.05
N LEU A 44 -4.55 -0.15 11.12
CA LEU A 44 -4.15 -0.46 9.74
C LEU A 44 -3.68 0.78 8.96
N ASN A 45 -4.34 1.93 9.15
CA ASN A 45 -3.93 3.19 8.51
C ASN A 45 -2.74 3.88 9.20
N SER A 46 -2.37 3.45 10.42
CA SER A 46 -1.24 4.02 11.15
C SER A 46 0.09 3.31 10.88
N HIS A 47 0.08 2.18 10.16
CA HIS A 47 1.27 1.38 9.88
C HIS A 47 1.38 1.06 8.38
N TRP A 48 2.53 1.36 7.79
CA TRP A 48 2.79 1.11 6.37
C TRP A 48 3.05 -0.36 6.04
N GLY A 49 3.68 -1.10 6.95
CA GLY A 49 4.17 -2.46 6.68
C GLY A 49 5.43 -2.51 5.81
N PHE A 50 6.00 -1.36 5.46
CA PHE A 50 7.27 -1.15 4.77
C PHE A 50 7.85 0.21 5.20
N GLU A 51 9.12 0.50 4.87
CA GLU A 51 9.72 1.82 5.10
C GLU A 51 9.34 2.76 3.94
N PRO A 52 8.51 3.81 4.16
CA PRO A 52 8.07 4.69 3.07
C PRO A 52 9.19 5.47 2.42
N ARG A 53 10.27 5.78 3.17
CA ARG A 53 11.42 6.51 2.63
C ARG A 53 12.19 5.73 1.56
N ASP A 54 12.03 4.42 1.51
CA ASP A 54 12.66 3.57 0.51
C ASP A 54 11.88 3.51 -0.82
N VAL A 55 10.68 4.11 -0.90
CA VAL A 55 9.86 4.08 -2.12
C VAL A 55 10.33 5.16 -3.07
N ASP A 56 10.73 4.78 -4.28
CA ASP A 56 11.18 5.71 -5.30
C ASP A 56 10.02 6.45 -5.97
N HIS A 57 8.96 5.71 -6.28
CA HIS A 57 7.84 6.20 -7.08
C HIS A 57 6.53 5.65 -6.52
N LEU A 58 5.53 6.52 -6.45
CA LEU A 58 4.14 6.18 -6.19
C LEU A 58 3.35 6.38 -7.49
N ILE A 59 2.58 5.36 -7.88
CA ILE A 59 1.65 5.43 -9.00
C ILE A 59 0.24 5.25 -8.44
N LEU A 60 -0.62 6.24 -8.64
CA LEU A 60 -2.03 6.16 -8.30
C LEU A 60 -2.82 5.75 -9.53
N SER A 61 -3.54 4.64 -9.44
CA SER A 61 -4.34 4.13 -10.56
C SER A 61 -5.52 5.04 -10.91
N HIS A 62 -6.16 5.64 -9.91
CA HIS A 62 -7.29 6.56 -10.04
C HIS A 62 -7.52 7.34 -8.72
N ALA A 63 -8.57 8.18 -8.68
CA ALA A 63 -8.80 9.15 -7.61
C ALA A 63 -9.64 8.64 -6.41
N HIS A 64 -9.96 7.35 -6.33
CA HIS A 64 -10.61 6.83 -5.14
C HIS A 64 -9.67 6.89 -3.92
N ILE A 65 -10.28 6.99 -2.76
CA ILE A 65 -9.62 7.27 -1.50
C ILE A 65 -9.01 6.01 -0.85
N ASP A 66 -9.51 4.84 -1.22
CA ASP A 66 -9.23 3.55 -0.59
C ASP A 66 -8.09 2.76 -1.24
#